data_AF-A0A829NBB5-F1
#
_entry.id   AF-A0A829NBB5-F1
#
_cell.length_a   1.000
_cell.length_b   1.000
_cell.length_c   1.000
_cell.angle_alpha   90.00
_cell.angle_beta   90.00
_cell.angle_gamma   90.00
#
_symmetry.space_group_name_H-M   'P 1'
#
loop_
_entity.id
_entity.type
_entity.pdbx_description
1 polymer ?
#
loop_
_entity_poly.entity_id
_entity_poly.type
_entity_poly.pdbx_seq_one_letter_code
_entity_poly.pdbx_strand_id
1 'polypeptide(L)' 'MKIAVAGTGYVGLSIATLLSQNHEVMAVDIVPEKIEKINKR' A
#
# COMPACT_ATOMS: atom_id res chain seq x y z
N MET A 1 -6.51 5.69 12.84
CA MET A 1 -7.14 6.22 11.60
C MET A 1 -7.05 5.16 10.53
N LYS A 2 -8.04 5.06 9.63
CA LYS A 2 -7.99 4.16 8.47
C LYS A 2 -7.63 4.96 7.23
N ILE A 3 -6.63 4.51 6.47
CA ILE A 3 -6.08 5.24 5.32
C ILE A 3 -6.05 4.30 4.12
N ALA A 4 -6.67 4.71 3.01
CA ALA A 4 -6.58 4.01 1.74
C ALA A 4 -5.57 4.75 0.83
N VAL A 5 -4.62 4.01 0.26
CA VAL A 5 -3.65 4.55 -0.71
C VAL A 5 -3.92 3.93 -2.07
N ALA A 6 -4.37 4.75 -3.02
CA ALA A 6 -4.64 4.32 -4.39
C ALA A 6 -3.36 4.38 -5.24
N GLY A 7 -2.94 3.23 -5.75
CA GLY A 7 -1.74 3.00 -6.54
C GLY A 7 -0.56 2.50 -5.68
N THR A 8 0.04 1.40 -6.10
CA THR A 8 1.24 0.82 -5.47
C THR A 8 2.49 1.08 -6.32
N GLY A 9 2.62 2.30 -6.83
CA GLY A 9 3.86 2.81 -7.41
C GLY A 9 4.87 3.22 -6.33
N TYR A 10 6.01 3.80 -6.71
CA TYR A 10 7.03 4.22 -5.76
C TYR A 10 6.50 5.25 -4.74
N VAL A 11 5.72 6.25 -5.18
CA VAL A 11 5.11 7.25 -4.28
C VAL A 11 4.12 6.59 -3.33
N GLY A 12 3.16 5.85 -3.88
CA GLY A 12 2.10 5.21 -3.10
C GLY A 12 2.64 4.23 -2.07
N LEU A 13 3.60 3.38 -2.46
CA LEU A 13 4.21 2.42 -1.54
C LEU A 13 5.07 3.08 -0.48
N SER A 14 5.82 4.15 -0.82
CA SER A 14 6.64 4.88 0.17
C SER A 14 5.77 5.52 1.26
N ILE A 15 4.67 6.16 0.86
CA ILE A 15 3.72 6.78 1.80
C ILE A 15 2.94 5.72 2.58
N ALA A 16 2.48 4.65 1.92
CA ALA A 16 1.78 3.56 2.60
C ALA A 16 2.65 2.95 3.70
N THR A 17 3.93 2.72 3.41
CA THR A 17 4.92 2.15 4.36
C THR A 17 5.20 3.10 5.53
N LEU A 18 5.31 4.40 5.28
CA LEU A 18 5.52 5.38 6.34
C LEU A 18 4.30 5.48 7.27
N LEU A 19 3.10 5.59 6.68
CA LEU A 19 1.86 5.77 7.43
C LEU A 19 1.44 4.50 8.18
N SER A 20 1.77 3.31 7.66
CA SER A 20 1.45 2.02 8.30
C SER A 20 2.16 1.80 9.63
N GLN A 21 3.16 2.63 9.97
CA GLN A 21 3.82 2.58 11.26
C GLN A 21 2.92 3.00 12.43
N ASN A 22 1.89 3.83 12.17
CA ASN A 22 1.03 4.39 13.21
C ASN A 22 -0.48 4.32 12.87
N HIS A 23 -0.83 3.86 11.67
CA HIS A 23 -2.21 3.83 11.19
C HIS A 23 -2.52 2.52 10.46
N GLU A 24 -3.81 2.17 10.40
CA GLU A 24 -4.29 1.07 9.56
C GLU A 24 -4.30 1.56 8.11
N VAL A 25 -3.45 0.98 7.26
CA VAL A 25 -3.29 1.38 5.85
C VAL A 25 -3.68 0.24 4.93
N MET A 26 -4.52 0.52 3.94
CA MET A 26 -4.83 -0.40 2.84
C MET A 26 -4.33 0.20 1.52
N ALA A 27 -3.33 -0.44 0.92
CA ALA A 27 -2.85 -0.08 -0.41
C ALA A 27 -3.68 -0.81 -1.48
N VAL A 28 -4.16 -0.09 -2.49
CA VAL A 28 -5.05 -0.61 -3.54
C VAL A 28 -4.39 -0.36 -4.89
N ASP A 29 -4.28 -1.38 -5.75
CA ASP A 29 -3.83 -1.25 -7.14
C ASP A 29 -4.76 -2.03 -8.06
N ILE A 30 -4.75 -1.72 -9.35
CA ILE A 30 -5.55 -2.43 -10.34
C ILE A 30 -4.84 -3.66 -10.89
N VAL A 31 -3.52 -3.77 -10.68
CA VAL A 31 -2.67 -4.84 -11.21
C VAL A 31 -2.50 -5.95 -10.16
N PRO A 32 -3.14 -7.13 -10.31
CA PRO A 32 -3.12 -8.19 -9.31
C PRO A 32 -1.71 -8.69 -8.97
N GLU A 33 -0.81 -8.75 -9.95
CA GLU A 33 0.56 -9.21 -9.75
C GLU A 33 1.37 -8.29 -8.82
N LYS A 34 1.05 -6.98 -8.79
CA LYS A 34 1.68 -6.05 -7.84
C LYS A 34 1.18 -6.30 -6.42
N ILE A 35 -0.12 -6.55 -6.27
CA ILE A 35 -0.75 -6.84 -4.98
C ILE A 35 -0.16 -8.13 -4.39
N GLU A 36 -0.07 -9.19 -5.20
CA GLU A 36 0.52 -10.46 -4.75
C GLU A 36 1.96 -10.30 -4.27
N LYS A 37 2.78 -9.52 -4.99
CA LYS A 37 4.17 -9.27 -4.59
C LYS A 37 4.28 -8.55 -3.25
N ILE A 38 3.36 -7.62 -2.98
CA ILE A 38 3.35 -6.85 -1.73
C ILE A 38 2.88 -7.72 -0.56
N ASN A 39 1.84 -8.54 -0.76
CA ASN A 39 1.28 -9.42 0.29
C ASN A 39 2.13 -10.67 0.60
N LYS A 40 3.16 -10.96 -0.21
CA LYS A 40 4.10 -12.07 0.00
C LYS A 40 5.29 -11.72 0.90
N ARG A 41 5.35 -10.48 1.42
CA ARG A 41 6.31 -10.05 2.44
C ARG A 41 5.69 -10.12 3.82
#